data_AF-A0A950TXP0-F1
#
_entry.id   AF-A0A950TXP0-F1
#
_cell.length_a   1.000
_cell.length_b   1.000
_cell.length_c   1.000
_cell.angle_alpha   90.00
_cell.angle_beta   90.00
_cell.angle_gamma   90.00
#
_symmetry.space_group_name_H-M   'P 1'
#
loop_
_entity.id
_entity.type
_entity.pdbx_description
1 polymer ?
#
loop_
_entity_poly.entity_id
_entity_poly.type
_entity_poly.pdbx_seq_one_letter_code
_entity_poly.pdbx_strand_id
1 'polypeptide(L)'
;MTLNLMIPQTHHTDFTPRITVIGVGGGGTNAVDNMIAANLQGVEFVVANTDAQQLMHSRADRRIQLGPHITQGLGAGAKPEIGK
;
A
#
# COMPACT_ATOMS: atom_id res chain seq x y z
N MET A 1 -55.84 8.36 8.06
CA MET A 1 -54.60 8.28 8.88
C MET A 1 -53.52 7.74 7.98
N THR A 2 -52.45 8.49 7.78
CA THR A 2 -51.29 8.08 6.97
C THR A 2 -50.26 7.41 7.87
N LEU A 3 -49.84 6.20 7.51
CA LEU A 3 -48.83 5.45 8.25
C LEU A 3 -47.44 5.81 7.71
N ASN A 4 -46.64 6.55 8.49
CA ASN A 4 -45.25 6.84 8.13
C ASN A 4 -44.37 5.65 8.49
N LEU A 5 -43.88 4.94 7.48
CA LEU A 5 -42.87 3.90 7.62
C LEU A 5 -41.48 4.56 7.55
N MET A 6 -40.86 4.81 8.71
CA MET A 6 -39.41 5.02 8.77
C MET A 6 -38.73 3.68 8.55
N ILE A 7 -38.05 3.52 7.42
CA ILE A 7 -37.20 2.37 7.17
C ILE A 7 -36.00 2.50 8.14
N PRO A 8 -35.80 1.55 9.07
CA PRO A 8 -34.64 1.59 9.96
C PRO A 8 -33.38 1.49 9.09
N GLN A 9 -32.42 2.39 9.33
CA GLN A 9 -31.14 2.35 8.64
C GLN A 9 -30.41 1.09 9.10
N THR A 10 -30.47 0.04 8.29
CA THR A 10 -29.70 -1.18 8.50
C THR A 10 -28.23 -0.80 8.33
N HIS A 11 -27.48 -0.74 9.43
CA HIS A 11 -26.03 -0.70 9.37
C HIS A 11 -25.57 -2.00 8.71
N HIS A 12 -25.38 -1.96 7.39
CA HIS A 12 -24.66 -2.98 6.66
C HIS A 12 -23.23 -2.97 7.19
N THR A 13 -22.89 -3.92 8.05
CA THR A 13 -21.49 -4.26 8.29
C THR A 13 -21.00 -4.94 7.01
N ASP A 14 -20.30 -4.19 6.17
CA ASP A 14 -19.69 -4.70 4.95
C ASP A 14 -18.66 -5.78 5.32
N PHE A 15 -19.00 -7.04 5.07
CA PHE A 15 -18.12 -8.22 5.28
C PHE A 15 -17.09 -8.39 4.17
N THR A 16 -16.90 -7.38 3.31
CA THR A 16 -15.93 -7.43 2.23
C THR A 16 -14.51 -7.48 2.81
N PRO A 17 -13.70 -8.48 2.44
CA PRO A 17 -12.35 -8.59 2.94
C PRO A 17 -11.52 -7.40 2.46
N ARG A 18 -10.79 -6.77 3.38
CA ARG A 18 -9.79 -5.74 3.03
C ARG A 18 -8.50 -6.44 2.62
N ILE A 19 -8.11 -6.27 1.37
CA ILE A 19 -6.88 -6.84 0.81
C ILE A 19 -5.86 -5.71 0.68
N THR A 20 -4.65 -5.94 1.19
CA THR A 20 -3.52 -5.01 1.06
C THR A 20 -2.35 -5.73 0.41
N VAL A 21 -1.78 -5.12 -0.63
CA VAL A 21 -0.59 -5.63 -1.34
C VAL A 21 0.59 -4.74 -0.96
N ILE A 22 1.64 -5.35 -0.42
CA ILE A 22 2.85 -4.64 0.01
C ILE A 22 4.02 -5.04 -0.87
N GLY A 23 4.55 -4.08 -1.64
CA GLY A 23 5.77 -4.24 -2.42
C GLY A 23 6.99 -3.83 -1.60
N VAL A 24 7.94 -4.75 -1.36
CA VAL A 24 9.17 -4.46 -0.61
C VAL A 24 10.37 -4.39 -1.55
N GLY A 25 11.21 -3.36 -1.37
CA GLY A 25 12.41 -3.13 -2.17
C GLY A 25 12.10 -2.70 -3.61
N GLY A 26 13.13 -2.64 -4.45
CA GLY A 26 12.98 -2.13 -5.82
C GLY A 26 12.11 -2.99 -6.72
N GLY A 27 12.29 -4.32 -6.69
CA GLY A 27 11.45 -5.26 -7.45
C GLY A 27 10.00 -5.23 -7.01
N GLY A 28 9.74 -5.18 -5.70
CA GLY A 28 8.39 -5.08 -5.14
C GLY A 28 7.71 -3.75 -5.49
N THR A 29 8.44 -2.64 -5.44
CA THR A 29 7.93 -1.32 -5.86
C THR A 29 7.51 -1.35 -7.33
N ASN A 30 8.36 -1.87 -8.21
CA ASN A 30 8.05 -2.00 -9.63
C ASN A 30 6.85 -2.92 -9.91
N ALA A 31 6.72 -4.02 -9.16
CA ALA A 31 5.58 -4.91 -9.28
C ALA A 31 4.26 -4.21 -8.89
N VAL A 32 4.25 -3.48 -7.79
CA VAL A 32 3.10 -2.68 -7.36
C VAL A 32 2.75 -1.60 -8.39
N ASP A 33 3.74 -0.88 -8.91
CA ASP A 33 3.50 0.16 -9.92
C ASP A 33 2.86 -0.42 -11.20
N ASN A 34 3.24 -1.64 -11.60
CA ASN A 34 2.62 -2.37 -12.70
C ASN A 34 1.18 -2.80 -12.38
N MET A 35 0.90 -3.26 -11.15
CA MET A 35 -0.46 -3.62 -10.73
C MET A 35 -1.39 -2.39 -10.73
N ILE A 36 -0.87 -1.24 -10.29
CA ILE A 36 -1.57 0.05 -10.34
C ILE A 36 -1.82 0.47 -11.79
N ALA A 37 -0.79 0.37 -12.65
CA ALA A 37 -0.92 0.70 -14.07
C ALA A 37 -1.92 -0.21 -14.81
N ALA A 38 -2.02 -1.48 -14.40
CA ALA A 38 -3.01 -2.43 -14.89
C ALA A 38 -4.42 -2.21 -14.30
N ASN A 39 -4.59 -1.18 -13.45
CA ASN A 39 -5.86 -0.82 -12.82
C ASN A 39 -6.46 -1.96 -11.98
N LEU A 40 -5.62 -2.70 -11.24
CA LEU A 40 -6.08 -3.77 -10.35
C LEU A 40 -6.93 -3.18 -9.22
N GLN A 41 -8.18 -3.66 -9.10
CA GLN A 41 -9.17 -3.15 -8.15
C GLN A 41 -9.28 -4.01 -6.89
N GLY A 42 -9.88 -3.44 -5.84
CA GLY A 42 -10.20 -4.16 -4.61
C GLY A 42 -8.99 -4.41 -3.69
N VAL A 43 -7.86 -3.78 -3.97
CA VAL A 43 -6.63 -3.89 -3.18
C VAL A 43 -6.09 -2.52 -2.78
N GLU A 44 -5.56 -2.41 -1.58
CA GLU A 44 -4.82 -1.26 -1.10
C GLU A 44 -3.33 -1.48 -1.37
N PHE A 45 -2.68 -0.55 -2.07
CA PHE A 45 -1.25 -0.68 -2.40
C PHE A 45 -0.37 0.06 -1.40
N VAL A 46 0.65 -0.64 -0.92
CA VAL A 46 1.69 -0.09 -0.07
C VAL A 46 3.04 -0.47 -0.66
N VAL A 47 4.01 0.44 -0.60
CA VAL A 47 5.41 0.11 -0.90
C VAL A 47 6.31 0.45 0.28
N ALA A 48 7.31 -0.39 0.50
CA ALA A 48 8.32 -0.20 1.53
C ALA A 48 9.71 -0.38 0.94
N ASN A 49 10.60 0.59 1.11
CA ASN A 49 11.94 0.51 0.55
C ASN A 49 12.95 1.27 1.42
N THR A 50 14.21 0.84 1.38
CA THR A 50 15.32 1.56 2.03
C THR A 50 15.85 2.71 1.18
N ASP A 51 15.57 2.67 -0.13
CA ASP A 51 15.92 3.70 -1.11
C ASP A 51 14.80 4.75 -1.20
N ALA A 52 15.12 5.99 -0.83
CA ALA A 52 14.17 7.11 -0.83
C ALA A 52 13.83 7.59 -2.24
N GLN A 53 14.79 7.53 -3.17
CA GLN A 53 14.54 7.90 -4.56
C GLN A 53 13.52 6.96 -5.17
N GLN A 54 13.65 5.66 -4.92
CA GLN A 54 12.73 4.67 -5.47
C GLN A 54 11.30 4.82 -4.89
N LEU A 55 11.17 5.17 -3.60
CA LEU A 55 9.87 5.48 -3.00
C LEU A 55 9.21 6.72 -3.58
N MET A 56 9.99 7.77 -3.86
CA MET A 56 9.46 8.99 -4.46
C MET A 56 8.83 8.74 -5.83
N HIS A 57 9.38 7.81 -6.61
CA HIS A 57 8.88 7.47 -7.94
C HIS A 57 7.70 6.48 -7.95
N SER A 58 7.41 5.83 -6.81
CA SER A 58 6.30 4.87 -6.74
C SER A 58 4.95 5.55 -6.89
N ARG A 59 4.03 4.85 -7.56
CA ARG A 59 2.62 5.23 -7.77
C ARG A 59 1.70 4.83 -6.62
N ALA A 60 2.19 4.06 -5.65
CA ALA A 60 1.39 3.62 -4.51
C ALA A 60 1.04 4.79 -3.57
N ASP A 61 -0.21 4.79 -3.09
CA ASP A 61 -0.71 5.83 -2.18
C ASP A 61 0.06 5.84 -0.85
N ARG A 62 0.41 4.66 -0.33
CA ARG A 62 1.13 4.49 0.94
C ARG A 62 2.57 4.07 0.69
N ARG A 63 3.50 4.89 1.15
CA ARG A 63 4.95 4.73 0.99
C ARG A 63 5.63 4.73 2.35
N ILE A 64 6.50 3.75 2.59
CA ILE A 64 7.21 3.57 3.87
C ILE A 64 8.71 3.51 3.60
N GLN A 65 9.46 4.47 4.15
CA GLN A 65 10.91 4.42 4.14
C GLN A 65 11.43 3.54 5.27
N LEU A 66 12.19 2.50 4.91
CA LEU A 66 12.82 1.57 5.83
C LEU A 66 14.21 2.09 6.22
N GLY A 67 14.50 2.06 7.52
CA GLY A 67 15.83 2.38 8.06
C GLY A 67 16.41 3.74 7.65
N PRO A 68 15.66 4.86 7.69
CA PRO A 68 16.16 6.17 7.23
C PRO A 68 17.47 6.59 7.90
N HIS A 69 17.67 6.25 9.18
CA HIS A 69 18.90 6.56 9.91
C HIS A 69 20.08 5.63 9.59
N ILE A 70 19.80 4.44 9.04
CA ILE A 70 20.82 3.42 8.72
C ILE A 70 21.31 3.61 7.29
N THR A 71 20.38 3.77 6.35
CA THR A 71 20.68 3.83 4.92
C THR A 71 20.79 5.27 4.41
N GLN A 72 20.31 6.25 5.18
CA GLN A 72 20.20 7.65 4.77
C GLN A 72 19.40 7.82 3.46
N GLY A 73 18.52 6.86 3.16
CA GLY A 73 17.74 6.83 1.91
C GLY A 73 18.51 6.39 0.67
N LEU A 74 19.73 5.86 0.80
CA LEU A 74 20.57 5.39 -0.31
C LEU A 74 20.36 3.90 -0.65
N GLY A 75 19.49 3.22 0.08
CA GLY A 75 19.24 1.79 -0.08
C GLY A 75 20.19 0.89 0.72
N ALA A 76 19.82 -0.40 0.78
CA ALA A 76 20.59 -1.43 1.49
C ALA A 76 21.79 -1.97 0.69
N GLY A 77 22.00 -1.56 -0.57
CA GLY A 77 23.17 -1.98 -1.37
C GLY A 77 23.27 -3.50 -1.59
N ALA A 78 22.13 -4.18 -1.80
CA ALA A 78 22.03 -5.64 -1.95
C ALA A 78 22.54 -6.46 -0.74
N LYS A 79 22.62 -5.83 0.44
CA LYS A 79 23.00 -6.45 1.71
C LYS A 79 21.77 -6.77 2.55
N PRO A 80 21.31 -8.04 2.63
CA PRO A 80 20.11 -8.40 3.36
C PRO A 80 20.17 -8.04 4.85
N GLU A 81 21.37 -8.05 5.43
CA GLU A 81 21.60 -7.69 6.84
C GLU A 81 21.25 -6.22 7.14
N ILE A 82 21.36 -5.33 6.17
CA ILE A 82 20.96 -3.91 6.32
C ILE A 82 19.44 -3.76 6.15
N GLY A 83 18.81 -4.63 5.36
CA GLY A 83 17.38 -4.57 5.06
C GLY A 83 16.46 -5.37 6.01
N LYS A 84 17.02 -6.16 6.92
CA LYS A 84 16.29 -7.02 7.87
C LYS A 84 15.62 -6.23 8.99
#